data_AF-A0A2N2LQF2-F1
#
_entry.id   AF-A0A2N2LQF2-F1
#
_cell.length_a   1.000
_cell.length_b   1.000
_cell.length_c   1.000
_cell.angle_alpha   90.00
_cell.angle_beta   90.00
_cell.angle_gamma   90.00
#
_symmetry.space_group_name_H-M   'P 1'
#
loop_
_entity.id
_entity.type
_entity.pdbx_description
1 polymer ?
#
loop_
_entity_poly.entity_id
_entity_poly.type
_entity_poly.pdbx_seq_one_letter_code
_entity_poly.pdbx_strand_id
1 'polypeptide(L)'
;MDAMNVPGARRKRKILLVTAYAEYPMRAASLDHLYAFRHYAEDDVYYLNLVLKSVPSYVLKVDFDLIIFHTFFLTNHWRGPDHFRKMLKRAAILKDSRAVKVMLPQDEFIYSDLLGEFINEFKIDIVFSVAPPDTWRAIYRNVDFNRVRFSRVLSGYLDEKKLKQIVPPEESLNNRPVDIGYRTAGKPFYWFGRHGFLKQTIADIFRQRAPSMGLSTDISTEQKDAIRGQEWYLFLARCKYTIGVESGTGLIDFNGSIRECTDQYLRNHPLAKMEEVEAACFPGMDGSVPLYAISPRHLECCARFLEP
;
A
#
# COMPACT_ATOMS: atom_id res chain seq x y z
N MET A 1 29.81 13.44 33.76
CA MET A 1 28.61 14.28 33.93
C MET A 1 27.42 13.37 33.72
N ASP A 2 26.99 12.76 34.82
CA ASP A 2 25.85 11.84 34.84
C ASP A 2 24.57 12.59 34.50
N ALA A 3 23.87 12.11 33.47
CA ALA A 3 22.55 12.60 33.13
C ALA A 3 21.62 12.26 34.30
N MET A 4 21.08 13.31 34.92
CA MET A 4 20.05 13.23 35.95
C MET A 4 18.89 12.37 35.45
N ASN A 5 18.63 11.29 36.17
CA ASN A 5 17.53 10.37 35.91
C ASN A 5 16.24 11.07 36.36
N VAL A 6 15.53 11.71 35.42
CA VAL A 6 14.23 12.35 35.69
C VAL A 6 13.19 11.26 35.96
N PRO A 7 12.59 11.19 37.17
CA PRO A 7 11.58 10.19 37.49
C PRO A 7 10.36 10.34 36.58
N GLY A 8 10.04 9.31 35.81
CA GLY A 8 8.89 9.26 34.90
C GLY A 8 9.20 9.34 33.40
N ALA A 9 10.46 9.56 33.01
CA ALA A 9 10.84 9.49 31.59
C ALA A 9 10.83 8.04 31.09
N ARG A 10 9.90 7.72 30.18
CA ARG A 10 9.84 6.41 29.52
C ARG A 10 11.17 6.16 28.79
N ARG A 11 11.80 4.99 29.02
CA ARG A 11 12.92 4.53 28.21
C ARG A 11 12.51 4.54 26.74
N LYS A 12 13.27 5.24 25.89
CA LYS A 12 13.10 5.17 24.44
C LYS A 12 13.35 3.74 23.96
N ARG A 13 12.38 3.19 23.24
CA ARG A 13 12.51 1.88 22.59
C ARG A 13 13.40 2.02 21.37
N LYS A 14 14.05 0.93 20.98
CA LYS A 14 14.83 0.86 19.74
C LYS A 14 14.04 0.08 18.70
N ILE A 15 13.74 0.74 17.58
CA ILE A 15 12.91 0.21 16.50
C ILE A 15 13.78 0.00 15.26
N LEU A 16 13.83 -1.22 14.74
CA LEU A 16 14.45 -1.51 13.44
C LEU A 16 13.38 -1.59 12.36
N LEU A 17 13.39 -0.66 11.41
CA LEU A 17 12.53 -0.67 10.23
C LEU A 17 13.29 -1.28 9.05
N VAL A 18 12.80 -2.43 8.57
CA VAL A 18 13.42 -3.22 7.50
C VAL A 18 12.68 -2.99 6.18
N THR A 19 13.44 -2.62 5.14
CA THR A 19 12.96 -2.42 3.76
C THR A 19 13.80 -3.22 2.76
N ALA A 20 13.34 -3.38 1.53
CA ALA A 20 14.15 -3.89 0.42
C ALA A 20 13.68 -3.25 -0.91
N TYR A 21 14.04 -1.99 -1.13
CA TYR A 21 13.59 -1.20 -2.28
C TYR A 21 14.72 -0.29 -2.80
N ALA A 22 14.83 -0.14 -4.12
CA ALA A 22 15.90 0.61 -4.76
C ALA A 22 15.42 1.58 -5.86
N GLU A 23 14.13 1.64 -6.15
CA GLU A 23 13.64 2.53 -7.22
C GLU A 23 13.61 3.98 -6.72
N TYR A 24 14.08 4.88 -7.59
CA TYR A 24 14.10 6.32 -7.37
C TYR A 24 13.74 7.05 -8.66
N PRO A 25 12.95 8.13 -8.62
CA PRO A 25 12.35 8.75 -7.44
C PRO A 25 11.14 7.96 -6.90
N MET A 26 10.95 8.00 -5.57
CA MET A 26 9.79 7.39 -4.92
C MET A 26 8.55 8.29 -5.05
N ARG A 27 7.35 7.69 -5.04
CA ARG A 27 6.10 8.47 -4.90
C ARG A 27 6.07 9.16 -3.54
N ALA A 28 5.50 10.36 -3.49
CA ALA A 28 5.45 11.15 -2.25
C ALA A 28 4.81 10.39 -1.08
N ALA A 29 3.62 9.79 -1.28
CA ALA A 29 2.95 9.00 -0.25
C ALA A 29 3.78 7.78 0.22
N SER A 30 4.55 7.18 -0.69
CA SER A 30 5.48 6.07 -0.38
C SER A 30 6.62 6.53 0.53
N LEU A 31 7.15 7.74 0.28
CA LEU A 31 8.19 8.36 1.10
C LEU A 31 7.66 8.76 2.48
N ASP A 32 6.47 9.37 2.52
CA ASP A 32 5.80 9.79 3.75
C ASP A 32 5.52 8.57 4.65
N HIS A 33 5.01 7.47 4.10
CA HIS A 33 4.78 6.24 4.85
C HIS A 33 6.07 5.63 5.42
N LEU A 34 7.17 5.64 4.65
CA LEU A 34 8.46 5.14 5.12
C LEU A 34 9.01 5.96 6.29
N TYR A 35 8.96 7.29 6.18
CA TYR A 35 9.53 8.19 7.18
C TYR A 35 8.54 8.63 8.27
N ALA A 36 7.28 8.16 8.23
CA ALA A 36 6.31 8.41 9.29
C ALA A 36 6.84 8.02 10.67
N PHE A 37 7.51 6.88 10.79
CA PHE A 37 8.11 6.46 12.07
C PHE A 37 9.18 7.44 12.55
N ARG A 38 10.04 7.97 11.66
CA ARG A 38 11.02 9.00 12.02
C ARG A 38 10.35 10.30 12.45
N HIS A 39 9.22 10.67 11.85
CA HIS A 39 8.56 11.96 12.09
C HIS A 39 7.66 11.97 13.32
N TYR A 40 7.05 10.81 13.64
CA TYR A 40 5.97 10.71 14.63
C TYR A 40 6.28 9.76 15.79
N ALA A 41 7.29 8.89 15.71
CA ALA A 41 7.68 8.08 16.86
C ALA A 41 8.52 8.92 17.86
N GLU A 42 8.25 8.74 19.15
CA GLU A 42 9.06 9.30 20.24
C GLU A 42 10.33 8.46 20.53
N ASP A 43 10.39 7.26 19.94
CA ASP A 43 11.42 6.24 20.10
C ASP A 43 12.55 6.34 19.06
N ASP A 44 13.63 5.58 19.25
CA ASP A 44 14.78 5.59 18.35
C ASP A 44 14.55 4.65 17.15
N VAL A 45 14.44 5.22 15.94
CA VAL A 45 14.14 4.47 14.71
C VAL A 45 15.37 4.31 13.83
N TYR A 46 15.74 3.07 13.56
CA TYR A 46 16.86 2.65 12.71
C TYR A 46 16.32 2.09 11.41
N TYR A 47 16.85 2.55 10.27
CA TYR A 47 16.40 2.12 8.94
C TYR A 47 17.42 1.18 8.32
N LEU A 48 16.97 0.00 7.89
CA LEU A 48 17.80 -1.02 7.25
C LEU A 48 17.20 -1.44 5.91
N ASN A 49 17.92 -1.14 4.83
CA ASN A 49 17.53 -1.55 3.47
C ASN A 49 18.34 -2.77 3.02
N LEU A 50 17.66 -3.87 2.74
CA LEU A 50 18.24 -5.17 2.38
C LEU A 50 18.23 -5.44 0.87
N VAL A 51 18.00 -4.41 0.05
CA VAL A 51 17.89 -4.56 -1.41
C VAL A 51 19.17 -5.07 -2.07
N LEU A 52 20.36 -4.81 -1.49
CA LEU A 52 21.65 -5.30 -2.01
C LEU A 52 22.39 -6.25 -1.05
N LYS A 53 22.23 -6.10 0.26
CA LYS A 53 23.04 -6.81 1.26
C LYS A 53 22.16 -7.46 2.32
N SER A 54 22.67 -8.54 2.92
CA SER A 54 22.13 -9.12 4.14
C SER A 54 22.34 -8.19 5.34
N VAL A 55 21.65 -8.47 6.44
CA VAL A 55 21.75 -7.72 7.70
C VAL A 55 23.21 -7.66 8.16
N PRO A 56 23.82 -6.47 8.28
CA PRO A 56 25.20 -6.34 8.75
C PRO A 56 25.34 -6.74 10.22
N SER A 57 26.50 -7.31 10.59
CA SER A 57 26.75 -7.80 11.96
C SER A 57 26.67 -6.72 13.04
N TYR A 58 26.97 -5.46 12.71
CA TYR A 58 26.85 -4.35 13.67
C TYR A 58 25.40 -4.04 14.04
N VAL A 59 24.43 -4.36 13.17
CA VAL A 59 23.00 -4.19 13.49
C VAL A 59 22.61 -5.12 14.65
N LEU A 60 23.21 -6.31 14.69
CA LEU A 60 22.95 -7.32 15.73
C LEU A 60 23.53 -6.94 17.10
N LYS A 61 24.40 -5.93 17.17
CA LYS A 61 24.92 -5.39 18.44
C LYS A 61 23.89 -4.50 19.15
N VAL A 62 22.81 -4.14 18.47
CA VAL A 62 21.72 -3.33 19.02
C VAL A 62 20.62 -4.28 19.49
N ASP A 63 20.27 -4.19 20.77
CA ASP A 63 19.11 -4.88 21.33
C ASP A 63 17.85 -4.09 20.97
N PHE A 64 17.14 -4.54 19.94
CA PHE A 64 15.92 -3.90 19.45
C PHE A 64 14.70 -4.37 20.26
N ASP A 65 13.82 -3.44 20.58
CA ASP A 65 12.53 -3.74 21.22
C ASP A 65 11.47 -4.14 20.17
N LEU A 66 11.61 -3.62 18.95
CA LEU A 66 10.67 -3.82 17.83
C LEU A 66 11.40 -3.93 16.49
N ILE A 67 10.99 -4.89 15.66
CA ILE A 67 11.38 -5.00 14.25
C ILE A 67 10.13 -4.88 13.38
N ILE A 68 10.15 -3.92 12.46
CA ILE A 68 9.06 -3.64 11.52
C ILE A 68 9.50 -4.08 10.12
N PHE A 69 8.84 -5.08 9.57
CA PHE A 69 8.96 -5.44 8.16
C PHE A 69 7.98 -4.60 7.34
N HIS A 70 8.53 -3.55 6.72
CA HIS A 70 7.77 -2.53 6.01
C HIS A 70 7.19 -3.07 4.70
N THR A 71 6.16 -2.40 4.15
CA THR A 71 5.56 -2.77 2.86
C THR A 71 6.61 -2.93 1.74
N PHE A 72 7.62 -2.06 1.69
CA PHE A 72 8.74 -2.16 0.72
C PHE A 72 9.66 -3.36 0.86
N PHE A 73 9.66 -4.04 2.00
CA PHE A 73 10.28 -5.35 2.12
C PHE A 73 9.33 -6.42 1.55
N LEU A 74 8.07 -6.37 1.97
CA LEU A 74 7.05 -7.36 1.69
C LEU A 74 6.64 -7.41 0.21
N THR A 75 6.54 -6.27 -0.48
CA THR A 75 6.15 -6.19 -1.90
C THR A 75 7.08 -6.93 -2.84
N ASN A 76 8.28 -7.33 -2.39
CA ASN A 76 9.14 -8.23 -3.14
C ASN A 76 8.50 -9.59 -3.43
N HIS A 77 7.42 -10.00 -2.73
CA HIS A 77 6.67 -11.21 -3.05
C HIS A 77 6.07 -11.20 -4.46
N TRP A 78 5.80 -10.02 -5.04
CA TRP A 78 5.30 -9.87 -6.41
C TRP A 78 6.21 -10.46 -7.49
N ARG A 79 7.50 -10.59 -7.19
CA ARG A 79 8.52 -11.15 -8.08
C ARG A 79 8.58 -12.68 -8.01
N GLY A 80 7.65 -13.29 -7.27
CA GLY A 80 7.48 -14.74 -7.16
C GLY A 80 8.27 -15.37 -6.00
N PRO A 81 8.03 -16.67 -5.75
CA PRO A 81 8.55 -17.39 -4.58
C PRO A 81 10.08 -17.37 -4.48
N ASP A 82 10.79 -17.57 -5.58
CA ASP A 82 12.25 -17.64 -5.57
C ASP A 82 12.91 -16.31 -5.22
N HIS A 83 12.39 -15.21 -5.77
CA HIS A 83 12.89 -13.87 -5.44
C HIS A 83 12.59 -13.55 -3.97
N PHE A 84 11.37 -13.83 -3.51
CA PHE A 84 11.00 -13.55 -2.13
C PHE A 84 11.83 -14.37 -1.14
N ARG A 85 12.00 -15.68 -1.36
CA ARG A 85 12.84 -16.54 -0.52
C ARG A 85 14.31 -16.11 -0.51
N LYS A 86 14.87 -15.67 -1.64
CA LYS A 86 16.22 -15.07 -1.69
C LYS A 86 16.30 -13.82 -0.82
N MET A 87 15.27 -13.00 -0.85
CA MET A 87 15.16 -11.85 0.03
C MET A 87 15.08 -12.34 1.49
N LEU A 88 14.22 -13.30 1.84
CA LEU A 88 14.07 -13.80 3.22
C LEU A 88 15.40 -14.30 3.80
N LYS A 89 16.24 -14.94 2.98
CA LYS A 89 17.61 -15.33 3.36
C LYS A 89 18.47 -14.15 3.82
N ARG A 90 18.31 -12.97 3.23
CA ARG A 90 19.06 -11.75 3.64
C ARG A 90 18.66 -11.23 5.00
N ALA A 91 17.40 -11.44 5.39
CA ALA A 91 16.86 -11.07 6.68
C ALA A 91 16.91 -12.19 7.73
N ALA A 92 17.36 -13.40 7.36
CA ALA A 92 17.17 -14.61 8.16
C ALA A 92 17.71 -14.51 9.59
N ILE A 93 18.79 -13.77 9.81
CA ILE A 93 19.37 -13.56 11.14
C ILE A 93 18.42 -12.82 12.10
N LEU A 94 17.41 -12.09 11.59
CA LEU A 94 16.42 -11.38 12.41
C LEU A 94 15.34 -12.32 12.98
N LYS A 95 15.22 -13.55 12.47
CA LYS A 95 14.25 -14.54 12.97
C LYS A 95 14.43 -14.82 14.46
N ASP A 96 15.70 -14.90 14.87
CA ASP A 96 16.12 -15.25 16.23
C ASP A 96 16.17 -14.04 17.17
N SER A 97 15.86 -12.84 16.67
CA SER A 97 15.74 -11.67 17.53
C SER A 97 14.59 -11.84 18.52
N ARG A 98 14.82 -11.40 19.77
CA ARG A 98 13.84 -11.35 20.85
C ARG A 98 12.89 -10.16 20.73
N ALA A 99 13.17 -9.23 19.83
CA ALA A 99 12.29 -8.11 19.54
C ALA A 99 10.90 -8.60 19.13
N VAL A 100 9.87 -7.81 19.47
CA VAL A 100 8.55 -7.98 18.85
C VAL A 100 8.71 -7.77 17.35
N LYS A 101 8.13 -8.65 16.54
CA LYS A 101 8.22 -8.61 15.07
C LYS A 101 6.86 -8.33 14.49
N VAL A 102 6.78 -7.26 13.70
CA VAL A 102 5.53 -6.84 13.04
C VAL A 102 5.73 -6.68 11.55
N MET A 103 4.65 -6.81 10.78
CA MET A 103 4.68 -6.59 9.34
C MET A 103 3.54 -5.70 8.88
N LEU A 104 3.79 -4.91 7.82
CA LEU A 104 2.85 -3.93 7.24
C LEU A 104 2.50 -4.30 5.78
N PRO A 105 1.82 -5.43 5.51
CA PRO A 105 1.43 -5.80 4.16
C PRO A 105 0.37 -4.83 3.62
N GLN A 106 0.47 -4.47 2.33
CA GLN A 106 -0.59 -3.73 1.63
C GLN A 106 -1.18 -4.58 0.50
N ASP A 107 -0.36 -4.99 -0.47
CA ASP A 107 -0.78 -5.85 -1.58
C ASP A 107 -0.86 -7.32 -1.14
N GLU A 108 -1.76 -7.63 -0.20
CA GLU A 108 -1.88 -8.94 0.46
C GLU A 108 -2.71 -9.98 -0.32
N PHE A 109 -3.05 -9.70 -1.58
CA PHE A 109 -3.92 -10.55 -2.40
C PHE A 109 -3.19 -11.46 -3.40
N ILE A 110 -1.91 -11.22 -3.68
CA ILE A 110 -1.10 -12.02 -4.62
C ILE A 110 0.04 -12.68 -3.87
N TYR A 111 0.34 -13.94 -4.21
CA TYR A 111 1.25 -14.80 -3.46
C TYR A 111 1.00 -14.74 -1.94
N SER A 112 -0.26 -14.70 -1.51
CA SER A 112 -0.60 -14.53 -0.09
C SER A 112 -0.07 -15.68 0.79
N ASP A 113 0.12 -16.88 0.23
CA ASP A 113 0.76 -18.00 0.93
C ASP A 113 2.20 -17.66 1.34
N LEU A 114 2.95 -16.89 0.54
CA LEU A 114 4.31 -16.46 0.90
C LEU A 114 4.32 -15.52 2.10
N LEU A 115 3.28 -14.70 2.26
CA LEU A 115 3.12 -13.85 3.45
C LEU A 115 2.84 -14.73 4.68
N GLY A 116 2.02 -15.77 4.54
CA GLY A 116 1.80 -16.77 5.58
C GLY A 116 3.07 -17.54 5.97
N GLU A 117 3.84 -18.00 4.98
CA GLU A 117 5.15 -18.62 5.19
C GLU A 117 6.06 -17.68 5.97
N PHE A 118 6.14 -16.41 5.58
CA PHE A 118 6.92 -15.40 6.27
C PHE A 118 6.48 -15.19 7.73
N ILE A 119 5.18 -15.09 7.98
CA ILE A 119 4.61 -14.95 9.34
C ILE A 119 5.06 -16.10 10.25
N ASN A 120 5.06 -17.32 9.72
CA ASN A 120 5.42 -18.51 10.48
C ASN A 120 6.93 -18.63 10.66
N GLU A 121 7.71 -18.43 9.60
CA GLU A 121 9.17 -18.58 9.59
C GLU A 121 9.89 -17.52 10.43
N PHE A 122 9.40 -16.27 10.38
CA PHE A 122 9.98 -15.15 11.15
C PHE A 122 9.34 -14.97 12.52
N LYS A 123 8.35 -15.81 12.88
CA LYS A 123 7.60 -15.72 14.13
C LYS A 123 7.05 -14.29 14.31
N ILE A 124 6.38 -13.79 13.28
CA ILE A 124 5.70 -12.48 13.35
C ILE A 124 4.64 -12.54 14.46
N ASP A 125 4.61 -11.49 15.27
CA ASP A 125 3.69 -11.33 16.40
C ASP A 125 2.42 -10.58 16.01
N ILE A 126 2.57 -9.54 15.15
CA ILE A 126 1.47 -8.66 14.74
C ILE A 126 1.51 -8.37 13.24
N VAL A 127 0.37 -8.56 12.58
CA VAL A 127 0.15 -8.15 11.19
C VAL A 127 -0.76 -6.92 11.16
N PHE A 128 -0.26 -5.83 10.59
CA PHE A 128 -1.06 -4.63 10.33
C PHE A 128 -1.57 -4.69 8.89
N SER A 129 -2.73 -5.31 8.70
CA SER A 129 -3.36 -5.56 7.40
C SER A 129 -4.20 -4.37 6.95
N VAL A 130 -4.23 -4.10 5.65
CA VAL A 130 -5.15 -3.10 5.07
C VAL A 130 -6.52 -3.70 4.74
N ALA A 131 -6.58 -5.04 4.66
CA ALA A 131 -7.80 -5.76 4.34
C ALA A 131 -8.83 -5.70 5.47
N PRO A 132 -10.14 -5.80 5.14
CA PRO A 132 -11.20 -5.94 6.13
C PRO A 132 -10.99 -7.15 7.07
N PRO A 133 -11.39 -7.07 8.36
CA PRO A 133 -11.12 -8.14 9.33
C PRO A 133 -11.72 -9.49 8.99
N ASP A 134 -12.88 -9.48 8.33
CA ASP A 134 -13.61 -10.65 7.86
C ASP A 134 -12.90 -11.38 6.71
N THR A 135 -11.97 -10.73 6.00
CA THR A 135 -11.20 -11.36 4.91
C THR A 135 -9.88 -11.99 5.37
N TRP A 136 -9.39 -11.68 6.58
CA TRP A 136 -8.04 -12.09 7.00
C TRP A 136 -7.82 -13.61 6.98
N ARG A 137 -8.81 -14.39 7.43
CA ARG A 137 -8.68 -15.86 7.43
C ARG A 137 -8.61 -16.45 6.02
N ALA A 138 -9.25 -15.82 5.05
CA ALA A 138 -9.18 -16.23 3.66
C ALA A 138 -7.80 -15.89 3.07
N ILE A 139 -7.26 -14.70 3.38
CA ILE A 139 -5.94 -14.24 2.91
C ILE A 139 -4.79 -15.06 3.52
N TYR A 140 -4.81 -15.21 4.84
CA TYR A 140 -3.75 -15.84 5.64
C TYR A 140 -4.16 -17.25 6.08
N ARG A 141 -4.59 -18.07 5.11
CA ARG A 141 -5.13 -19.43 5.36
C ARG A 141 -4.18 -20.38 6.11
N ASN A 142 -2.88 -20.12 6.05
CA ASN A 142 -1.84 -20.94 6.67
C ASN A 142 -1.30 -20.35 7.99
N VAL A 143 -2.00 -19.40 8.61
CA VAL A 143 -1.56 -18.70 9.84
C VAL A 143 -2.44 -19.10 11.03
N ASP A 144 -1.80 -19.33 12.18
CA ASP A 144 -2.50 -19.52 13.45
C ASP A 144 -2.88 -18.16 14.07
N PHE A 145 -4.18 -17.84 13.99
CA PHE A 145 -4.78 -16.63 14.53
C PHE A 145 -4.83 -16.57 16.07
N ASN A 146 -4.57 -17.67 16.78
CA ASN A 146 -4.42 -17.65 18.24
C ASN A 146 -3.02 -17.17 18.65
N ARG A 147 -2.02 -17.37 17.78
CA ARG A 147 -0.63 -16.96 17.99
C ARG A 147 -0.37 -15.54 17.49
N VAL A 148 -0.92 -15.19 16.33
CA VAL A 148 -0.61 -13.92 15.63
C VAL A 148 -1.77 -12.95 15.75
N ARG A 149 -1.48 -11.73 16.20
CA ARG A 149 -2.50 -10.67 16.28
C ARG A 149 -2.62 -9.96 14.94
N PHE A 150 -3.85 -9.62 14.57
CA PHE A 150 -4.13 -8.81 13.39
C PHE A 150 -4.74 -7.48 13.82
N SER A 151 -4.33 -6.40 13.17
CA SER A 151 -4.90 -5.07 13.33
C SER A 151 -5.14 -4.46 11.96
N ARG A 152 -6.34 -3.90 11.74
CA ARG A 152 -6.61 -3.15 10.52
C ARG A 152 -5.88 -1.81 10.56
N VAL A 153 -5.28 -1.42 9.44
CA VAL A 153 -4.72 -0.09 9.18
C VAL A 153 -5.20 0.42 7.83
N LEU A 154 -5.00 1.71 7.56
CA LEU A 154 -5.23 2.28 6.23
C LEU A 154 -4.00 2.09 5.34
N SER A 155 -4.22 2.09 4.02
CA SER A 155 -3.14 2.02 3.03
C SER A 155 -2.28 3.30 2.97
N GLY A 156 -2.73 4.37 3.63
CA GLY A 156 -1.96 5.57 3.90
C GLY A 156 -2.73 6.53 4.79
N TYR A 157 -2.05 7.56 5.28
CA TYR A 157 -2.57 8.60 6.15
C TYR A 157 -2.10 9.97 5.64
N LEU A 158 -2.76 11.04 6.09
CA LEU A 158 -2.33 12.41 5.80
C LEU A 158 -1.24 12.84 6.77
N ASP A 159 -0.19 13.47 6.24
CA ASP A 159 0.84 14.10 7.05
C ASP A 159 0.44 15.55 7.36
N GLU A 160 0.12 15.84 8.62
CA GLU A 160 -0.34 17.18 9.04
C GLU A 160 0.70 18.27 8.80
N LYS A 161 2.00 17.97 8.99
CA LYS A 161 3.07 18.95 8.78
C LYS A 161 3.18 19.30 7.30
N LYS A 162 3.05 18.30 6.43
CA LYS A 162 3.06 18.49 4.98
C LYS A 162 1.83 19.25 4.51
N LEU A 163 0.65 18.91 5.02
CA LEU A 163 -0.57 19.64 4.67
C LEU A 163 -0.49 21.12 5.02
N LYS A 164 0.12 21.49 6.15
CA LYS A 164 0.36 22.89 6.53
C LYS A 164 1.32 23.64 5.61
N GLN A 165 2.19 22.94 4.89
CA GLN A 165 3.13 23.54 3.94
C GLN A 165 2.52 23.73 2.55
N ILE A 166 1.39 23.09 2.28
CA ILE A 166 0.71 23.20 0.99
C ILE A 166 -0.24 24.39 1.08
N VAL A 167 0.12 25.46 0.39
CA VAL A 167 -0.70 26.67 0.27
C VAL A 167 -1.22 26.75 -1.17
N PRO A 168 -2.48 26.38 -1.44
CA PRO A 168 -3.08 26.58 -2.75
C PRO A 168 -3.20 28.08 -3.06
N PRO A 169 -3.20 28.48 -4.35
CA PRO A 169 -3.56 29.84 -4.72
C PRO A 169 -4.94 30.22 -4.20
N GLU A 170 -5.11 31.43 -3.68
CA GLU A 170 -6.38 31.96 -3.16
C GLU A 170 -7.54 31.82 -4.17
N GLU A 171 -7.24 32.03 -5.46
CA GLU A 171 -8.19 31.81 -6.54
C GLU A 171 -8.72 30.37 -6.58
N SER A 172 -7.89 29.36 -6.30
CA SER A 172 -8.34 27.95 -6.27
C SER A 172 -9.20 27.65 -5.05
N LEU A 173 -9.06 28.40 -3.96
CA LEU A 173 -9.90 28.27 -2.78
C LEU A 173 -11.30 28.87 -3.01
N ASN A 174 -11.36 30.01 -3.71
CA ASN A 174 -12.59 30.77 -3.93
C ASN A 174 -13.33 30.41 -5.22
N ASN A 175 -12.59 29.99 -6.26
CA ASN A 175 -13.10 29.69 -7.59
C ASN A 175 -12.52 28.35 -8.05
N ARG A 176 -13.26 27.26 -7.82
CA ARG A 176 -12.89 25.90 -8.20
C ARG A 176 -13.41 25.60 -9.61
N PRO A 177 -12.60 25.74 -10.69
CA PRO A 177 -13.10 25.67 -12.07
C PRO A 177 -13.43 24.26 -12.56
N VAL A 178 -13.00 23.22 -11.83
CA VAL A 178 -13.27 21.83 -12.17
C VAL A 178 -14.36 21.31 -11.23
N ASP A 179 -15.52 20.95 -11.78
CA ASP A 179 -16.58 20.34 -10.97
C ASP A 179 -16.14 18.95 -10.49
N ILE A 180 -15.56 18.13 -11.38
CA ILE A 180 -15.13 16.76 -11.06
C ILE A 180 -13.71 16.50 -11.55
N GLY A 181 -12.77 16.36 -10.61
CA GLY A 181 -11.39 16.00 -10.90
C GLY A 181 -11.06 14.57 -10.53
N TYR A 182 -10.31 13.85 -11.37
CA TYR A 182 -9.87 12.50 -11.06
C TYR A 182 -8.58 12.11 -11.79
N ARG A 183 -7.68 11.46 -11.04
CA ARG A 183 -6.52 10.76 -11.59
C ARG A 183 -6.46 9.37 -11.02
N THR A 184 -6.32 8.39 -11.90
CA THR A 184 -5.86 7.04 -11.54
C THR A 184 -4.85 6.62 -12.58
N ALA A 185 -3.84 5.86 -12.19
CA ALA A 185 -2.77 5.48 -13.10
C ALA A 185 -2.77 3.98 -13.33
N GLY A 186 -2.54 3.58 -14.58
CA GLY A 186 -2.27 2.20 -14.97
C GLY A 186 -3.50 1.45 -15.51
N LYS A 187 -3.21 0.49 -16.38
CA LYS A 187 -4.18 -0.51 -16.85
C LYS A 187 -4.35 -1.58 -15.77
N PRO A 188 -5.57 -1.86 -15.31
CA PRO A 188 -5.82 -2.95 -14.38
C PRO A 188 -5.56 -4.29 -15.10
N PHE A 189 -5.12 -5.29 -14.35
CA PHE A 189 -4.91 -6.65 -14.87
C PHE A 189 -6.14 -7.51 -14.57
N TYR A 190 -6.49 -8.45 -15.45
CA TYR A 190 -7.68 -9.31 -15.25
C TYR A 190 -7.61 -10.14 -13.96
N TRP A 191 -6.42 -10.49 -13.49
CA TRP A 191 -6.20 -11.17 -12.22
C TRP A 191 -6.42 -10.27 -10.98
N PHE A 192 -6.88 -9.02 -11.14
CA PHE A 192 -7.46 -8.20 -10.05
C PHE A 192 -8.99 -8.37 -9.90
N GLY A 193 -9.61 -9.20 -10.76
CA GLY A 193 -11.07 -9.34 -10.82
C GLY A 193 -11.78 -8.06 -11.27
N ARG A 194 -13.10 -8.08 -11.34
CA ARG A 194 -13.91 -6.93 -11.81
C ARG A 194 -13.75 -5.70 -10.92
N HIS A 195 -13.61 -5.88 -9.61
CA HIS A 195 -13.40 -4.75 -8.70
C HIS A 195 -12.12 -3.96 -9.03
N GLY A 196 -11.05 -4.66 -9.44
CA GLY A 196 -9.80 -4.01 -9.85
C GLY A 196 -9.95 -3.04 -11.04
N PHE A 197 -10.97 -3.24 -11.88
CA PHE A 197 -11.29 -2.39 -13.03
C PHE A 197 -12.15 -1.18 -12.69
N LEU A 198 -12.76 -1.17 -11.50
CA LEU A 198 -13.77 -0.18 -11.13
C LEU A 198 -13.24 1.25 -11.22
N LYS A 199 -11.95 1.46 -10.90
CA LYS A 199 -11.26 2.75 -11.01
C LYS A 199 -11.25 3.33 -12.42
N GLN A 200 -11.14 2.49 -13.44
CA GLN A 200 -11.10 2.86 -14.84
C GLN A 200 -12.53 2.98 -15.37
N THR A 201 -13.37 1.97 -15.08
CA THR A 201 -14.78 1.97 -15.49
C THR A 201 -15.53 3.20 -14.99
N ILE A 202 -15.35 3.59 -13.73
CA ILE A 202 -16.00 4.78 -13.19
C ILE A 202 -15.50 6.07 -13.85
N ALA A 203 -14.21 6.15 -14.17
CA ALA A 203 -13.64 7.31 -14.85
C ALA A 203 -14.21 7.45 -16.27
N ASP A 204 -14.37 6.35 -17.00
CA ASP A 204 -14.95 6.33 -18.34
C ASP A 204 -16.41 6.79 -18.33
N ILE A 205 -17.19 6.30 -17.37
CA ILE A 205 -18.60 6.69 -17.20
C ILE A 205 -18.72 8.20 -16.94
N PHE A 206 -17.91 8.75 -16.03
CA PHE A 206 -17.96 10.18 -15.72
C PHE A 206 -17.48 11.02 -16.90
N ARG A 207 -16.40 10.63 -17.60
CA ARG A 207 -15.95 11.31 -18.82
C ARG A 207 -17.02 11.37 -19.90
N GLN A 208 -17.78 10.29 -20.07
CA GLN A 208 -18.82 10.21 -21.09
C GLN A 208 -20.06 11.03 -20.71
N ARG A 209 -20.50 10.98 -19.44
CA ARG A 209 -21.82 11.51 -19.04
C ARG A 209 -21.78 12.94 -18.50
N ALA A 210 -20.74 13.33 -17.76
CA ALA A 210 -20.69 14.61 -17.07
C ALA A 210 -20.81 15.83 -18.02
N PRO A 211 -20.20 15.86 -19.21
CA PRO A 211 -20.36 17.00 -20.13
C PRO A 211 -21.80 17.24 -20.57
N SER A 212 -22.58 16.18 -20.79
CA SER A 212 -24.00 16.28 -21.15
C SER A 212 -24.87 16.88 -20.05
N MET A 213 -24.37 16.91 -18.81
CA MET A 213 -25.00 17.50 -17.64
C MET A 213 -24.48 18.92 -17.35
N GLY A 214 -23.65 19.48 -18.22
CA GLY A 214 -23.04 20.80 -18.05
C GLY A 214 -21.93 20.86 -17.00
N LEU A 215 -21.37 19.72 -16.60
CA LEU A 215 -20.29 19.65 -15.60
C LEU A 215 -18.92 19.74 -16.27
N SER A 216 -18.07 20.61 -15.73
CA SER A 216 -16.65 20.74 -16.11
C SER A 216 -15.84 19.62 -15.45
N THR A 217 -15.16 18.79 -16.25
CA THR A 217 -14.40 17.65 -15.74
C THR A 217 -12.95 17.67 -16.14
N ASP A 218 -12.07 17.26 -15.22
CA ASP A 218 -10.67 16.96 -15.50
C ASP A 218 -10.35 15.53 -15.00
N ILE A 219 -10.53 14.55 -15.88
CA ILE A 219 -10.47 13.13 -15.55
C ILE A 219 -9.48 12.42 -16.49
N SER A 220 -8.48 11.75 -15.94
CA SER A 220 -7.58 10.89 -16.73
C SER A 220 -7.23 9.59 -16.00
N THR A 221 -7.12 8.52 -16.79
CA THR A 221 -6.65 7.18 -16.39
C THR A 221 -5.26 6.86 -16.97
N GLU A 222 -4.64 7.81 -17.69
CA GLU A 222 -3.39 7.58 -18.43
C GLU A 222 -2.16 7.80 -17.55
N GLN A 223 -1.14 6.96 -17.74
CA GLN A 223 0.08 7.01 -16.92
C GLN A 223 0.86 8.34 -17.07
N LYS A 224 0.81 8.96 -18.24
CA LYS A 224 1.48 10.25 -18.52
C LYS A 224 0.82 11.44 -17.80
N ASP A 225 -0.46 11.32 -17.45
CA ASP A 225 -1.22 12.38 -16.77
C ASP A 225 -1.16 12.24 -15.25
N ALA A 226 -0.31 11.34 -14.74
CA ALA A 226 -0.13 11.11 -13.31
C ALA A 226 0.46 12.35 -12.64
N ILE A 227 -0.34 12.99 -11.79
CA ILE A 227 0.06 14.14 -10.98
C ILE A 227 0.75 13.62 -9.71
N ARG A 228 1.90 14.20 -9.36
CA ARG A 228 2.76 13.72 -8.25
C ARG A 228 3.09 14.84 -7.28
N GLY A 229 3.35 14.47 -6.02
CA GLY A 229 3.85 15.41 -5.02
C GLY A 229 2.83 16.50 -4.67
N GLN A 230 3.29 17.73 -4.47
CA GLN A 230 2.45 18.86 -4.11
C GLN A 230 1.44 19.23 -5.20
N GLU A 231 1.79 19.03 -6.47
CA GLU A 231 0.89 19.29 -7.60
C GLU A 231 -0.43 18.52 -7.49
N TRP A 232 -0.42 17.35 -6.84
CA TRP A 232 -1.64 16.57 -6.62
C TRP A 232 -2.63 17.34 -5.73
N TYR A 233 -2.13 17.97 -4.68
CA TYR A 233 -2.95 18.76 -3.77
C TYR A 233 -3.40 20.08 -4.41
N LEU A 234 -2.55 20.71 -5.24
CA LEU A 234 -2.95 21.88 -6.02
C LEU A 234 -4.04 21.55 -7.05
N PHE A 235 -3.97 20.38 -7.68
CA PHE A 235 -5.04 19.87 -8.53
C PHE A 235 -6.34 19.66 -7.74
N LEU A 236 -6.28 18.98 -6.58
CA LEU A 236 -7.45 18.77 -5.73
C LEU A 236 -8.08 20.09 -5.26
N ALA A 237 -7.27 21.10 -4.94
CA ALA A 237 -7.75 22.42 -4.54
C ALA A 237 -8.60 23.10 -5.63
N ARG A 238 -8.33 22.82 -6.91
CA ARG A 238 -9.11 23.34 -8.05
C ARG A 238 -10.42 22.59 -8.30
N CYS A 239 -10.63 21.45 -7.64
CA CYS A 239 -11.76 20.55 -7.86
C CYS A 239 -12.86 20.76 -6.80
N LYS A 240 -14.12 20.77 -7.21
CA LYS A 240 -15.27 20.75 -6.27
C LYS A 240 -15.48 19.35 -5.70
N TYR A 241 -15.40 18.34 -6.56
CA TYR A 241 -15.57 16.93 -6.21
C TYR A 241 -14.46 16.07 -6.83
N THR A 242 -14.22 14.91 -6.25
CA THR A 242 -13.41 13.84 -6.85
C THR A 242 -14.15 12.52 -6.77
N ILE A 243 -13.88 11.62 -7.71
CA ILE A 243 -14.49 10.29 -7.71
C ILE A 243 -13.84 9.44 -6.60
N GLY A 244 -14.66 9.03 -5.63
CA GLY A 244 -14.28 8.10 -4.57
C GLY A 244 -14.61 6.67 -4.96
N VAL A 245 -13.58 5.84 -5.12
CA VAL A 245 -13.72 4.41 -5.42
C VAL A 245 -12.66 3.64 -4.64
N GLU A 246 -13.10 2.60 -3.96
CA GLU A 246 -12.21 1.74 -3.18
C GLU A 246 -11.13 1.12 -4.07
N SER A 247 -10.00 0.81 -3.44
CA SER A 247 -8.92 0.06 -4.08
C SER A 247 -8.98 -1.39 -3.66
N GLY A 248 -8.29 -2.25 -4.40
CA GLY A 248 -8.14 -3.65 -4.04
C GLY A 248 -8.67 -4.56 -5.13
N THR A 249 -9.12 -5.74 -4.73
CA THR A 249 -9.45 -6.85 -5.62
C THR A 249 -10.56 -7.71 -5.01
N GLY A 250 -11.33 -8.38 -5.86
CA GLY A 250 -12.31 -9.39 -5.45
C GLY A 250 -11.73 -10.81 -5.35
N LEU A 251 -10.42 -10.95 -5.57
CA LEU A 251 -9.76 -12.22 -5.82
C LEU A 251 -8.44 -12.31 -5.05
N ILE A 252 -8.14 -13.49 -4.52
CA ILE A 252 -6.84 -13.84 -3.96
C ILE A 252 -6.14 -14.84 -4.87
N ASP A 253 -4.94 -14.50 -5.31
CA ASP A 253 -4.02 -15.40 -6.00
C ASP A 253 -2.98 -15.93 -4.99
N PHE A 254 -3.28 -17.07 -4.37
CA PHE A 254 -2.48 -17.63 -3.28
C PHE A 254 -1.02 -17.91 -3.66
N ASN A 255 -0.79 -18.35 -4.89
CA ASN A 255 0.50 -18.90 -5.34
C ASN A 255 0.98 -18.36 -6.69
N GLY A 256 0.29 -17.38 -7.27
CA GLY A 256 0.61 -16.77 -8.56
C GLY A 256 -0.01 -17.46 -9.78
N SER A 257 -0.73 -18.57 -9.59
CA SER A 257 -1.28 -19.37 -10.70
C SER A 257 -2.36 -18.63 -11.49
N ILE A 258 -3.16 -17.79 -10.83
CA ILE A 258 -4.20 -16.99 -11.49
C ILE A 258 -3.56 -15.97 -12.41
N ARG A 259 -2.56 -15.23 -11.91
CA ARG A 259 -1.79 -14.29 -12.70
C ARG A 259 -1.10 -14.99 -13.87
N GLU A 260 -0.43 -16.11 -13.63
CA GLU A 260 0.28 -16.86 -14.67
C GLU A 260 -0.68 -17.32 -15.78
N CYS A 261 -1.81 -17.93 -15.41
CA CYS A 261 -2.83 -18.35 -16.36
C CYS A 261 -3.37 -17.15 -17.15
N THR A 262 -3.71 -16.06 -16.47
CA THR A 262 -4.25 -14.84 -17.09
C THR A 262 -3.27 -14.25 -18.11
N ASP A 263 -2.00 -14.10 -17.72
CA ASP A 263 -0.95 -13.54 -18.57
C ASP A 263 -0.64 -14.47 -19.76
N GLN A 264 -0.75 -15.80 -19.60
CA GLN A 264 -0.62 -16.75 -20.70
C GLN A 264 -1.82 -16.72 -21.65
N TYR A 265 -3.03 -16.70 -21.11
CA TYR A 265 -4.27 -16.67 -21.88
C TYR A 265 -4.34 -15.42 -22.75
N LEU A 266 -4.03 -14.24 -22.18
CA LEU A 266 -4.01 -12.97 -22.90
C LEU A 266 -2.94 -12.87 -23.97
N ARG A 267 -1.81 -13.59 -23.82
CA ARG A 267 -0.80 -13.68 -24.88
C ARG A 267 -1.34 -14.42 -26.11
N ASN A 268 -2.16 -15.45 -25.89
CA ASN A 268 -2.77 -16.24 -26.96
C ASN A 268 -4.08 -15.63 -27.49
N HIS A 269 -4.78 -14.86 -26.66
CA HIS A 269 -6.06 -14.22 -26.95
C HIS A 269 -6.04 -12.73 -26.56
N PRO A 270 -5.32 -11.85 -27.31
CA PRO A 270 -5.11 -10.45 -26.90
C PRO A 270 -6.39 -9.60 -26.80
N LEU A 271 -7.47 -10.04 -27.44
CA LEU A 271 -8.77 -9.36 -27.45
C LEU A 271 -9.81 -10.02 -26.51
N ALA A 272 -9.39 -11.02 -25.73
CA ALA A 272 -10.29 -11.70 -24.81
C ALA A 272 -10.89 -10.72 -23.78
N LYS A 273 -12.18 -10.91 -23.51
CA LYS A 273 -12.92 -10.18 -22.48
C LYS A 273 -12.70 -10.82 -21.11
N MET A 274 -13.05 -10.08 -20.06
CA MET A 274 -12.94 -10.56 -18.68
C MET A 274 -13.68 -11.89 -18.49
N GLU A 275 -14.86 -12.05 -19.07
CA GLU A 275 -15.69 -13.25 -18.94
C GLU A 275 -14.98 -14.49 -19.50
N GLU A 276 -14.28 -14.34 -20.63
CA GLU A 276 -13.52 -15.43 -21.26
C GLU A 276 -12.31 -15.81 -20.41
N VAL A 277 -11.63 -14.82 -19.83
CA VAL A 277 -10.46 -15.06 -18.97
C VAL A 277 -10.85 -15.66 -17.63
N GLU A 278 -11.93 -15.19 -17.01
CA GLU A 278 -12.46 -15.77 -15.77
C GLU A 278 -12.83 -17.24 -15.99
N ALA A 279 -13.59 -17.54 -17.04
CA ALA A 279 -14.00 -18.91 -17.36
C ALA A 279 -12.80 -19.84 -17.57
N ALA A 280 -11.71 -19.33 -18.14
CA ALA A 280 -10.50 -20.11 -18.41
C ALA A 280 -9.57 -20.24 -17.19
N CYS A 281 -9.40 -19.20 -16.38
CA CYS A 281 -8.31 -19.11 -15.41
C CYS A 281 -8.73 -19.07 -13.94
N PHE A 282 -9.93 -18.59 -13.62
CA PHE A 282 -10.40 -18.46 -12.24
C PHE A 282 -11.93 -18.52 -12.14
N PRO A 283 -12.56 -19.61 -12.63
CA PRO A 283 -14.00 -19.68 -12.84
C PRO A 283 -14.76 -19.54 -11.51
N GLY A 284 -15.61 -18.51 -11.42
CA GLY A 284 -16.46 -18.25 -10.25
C GLY A 284 -15.70 -17.77 -9.00
N MET A 285 -14.42 -17.39 -9.13
CA MET A 285 -13.61 -16.92 -8.00
C MET A 285 -13.67 -15.40 -7.81
N ASP A 286 -14.04 -14.64 -8.83
CA ASP A 286 -14.13 -13.17 -8.73
C ASP A 286 -15.24 -12.76 -7.74
N GLY A 287 -14.90 -11.90 -6.80
CA GLY A 287 -15.79 -11.48 -5.71
C GLY A 287 -15.86 -12.45 -4.52
N SER A 288 -15.11 -13.57 -4.55
CA SER A 288 -15.07 -14.53 -3.44
C SER A 288 -14.47 -13.94 -2.16
N VAL A 289 -13.57 -12.96 -2.28
CA VAL A 289 -13.01 -12.23 -1.14
C VAL A 289 -12.99 -10.73 -1.43
N PRO A 290 -13.83 -9.93 -0.75
CA PRO A 290 -13.91 -8.49 -0.95
C PRO A 290 -12.75 -7.77 -0.24
N LEU A 291 -11.54 -7.87 -0.79
CA LEU A 291 -10.39 -7.12 -0.31
C LEU A 291 -10.47 -5.68 -0.82
N TYR A 292 -11.34 -4.89 -0.20
CA TYR A 292 -11.58 -3.49 -0.56
C TYR A 292 -11.01 -2.58 0.52
N ALA A 293 -10.24 -1.58 0.08
CA ALA A 293 -9.47 -0.72 0.95
C ALA A 293 -9.62 0.75 0.56
N ILE A 294 -9.77 1.58 1.60
CA ILE A 294 -9.63 3.02 1.50
C ILE A 294 -8.18 3.34 1.12
N SER A 295 -8.02 4.02 -0.01
CA SER A 295 -6.73 4.51 -0.52
C SER A 295 -6.43 5.93 -0.06
N PRO A 296 -5.16 6.40 -0.12
CA PRO A 296 -4.80 7.77 0.25
C PRO A 296 -5.68 8.83 -0.42
N ARG A 297 -6.13 8.57 -1.65
CA ARG A 297 -7.00 9.47 -2.43
C ARG A 297 -8.29 9.88 -1.72
N HIS A 298 -8.87 8.98 -0.92
CA HIS A 298 -10.08 9.25 -0.14
C HIS A 298 -9.82 10.18 1.05
N LEU A 299 -8.59 10.16 1.57
CA LEU A 299 -8.18 11.05 2.65
C LEU A 299 -7.72 12.38 2.08
N GLU A 300 -6.92 12.35 1.01
CA GLU A 300 -6.35 13.54 0.36
C GLU A 300 -7.42 14.49 -0.16
N CYS A 301 -8.59 13.99 -0.60
CA CYS A 301 -9.70 14.85 -1.01
C CYS A 301 -10.40 15.56 0.17
N CYS A 302 -10.26 15.03 1.39
CA CYS A 302 -10.73 15.65 2.62
C CYS A 302 -9.68 16.60 3.22
N ALA A 303 -8.49 16.72 2.61
CA ALA A 303 -7.48 17.64 3.07
C ALA A 303 -8.03 19.08 3.04
N ARG A 304 -8.19 19.67 4.23
CA ARG A 304 -8.46 21.10 4.35
C ARG A 304 -7.12 21.82 4.32
N PHE A 305 -6.90 22.59 3.27
CA PHE A 305 -5.84 23.59 3.26
C PHE A 305 -6.27 24.65 4.28
N LEU A 306 -5.47 24.84 5.33
CA LEU A 306 -5.73 25.91 6.28
C LEU A 306 -5.62 27.23 5.51
N GLU A 307 -6.56 28.14 5.74
CA GLU A 307 -6.40 29.52 5.30
C GLU A 307 -5.11 30.08 5.94
N PRO A 308 -4.30 30.87 5.18
CA PRO A 308 -3.02 31.41 5.63
C PRO A 308 -3.07 32.13 6.99
#